data_AF-A0A6J6K8Q2-F1
#
_entry.id   AF-A0A6J6K8Q2-F1
#
_cell.length_a   1.000
_cell.length_b   1.000
_cell.length_c   1.000
_cell.angle_alpha   90.00
_cell.angle_beta   90.00
_cell.angle_gamma   90.00
#
_symmetry.space_group_name_H-M   'P 1'
#
loop_
_entity.id
_entity.type
_entity.pdbx_description
1 polymer ?
#
loop_
_entity_poly.entity_id
_entity_poly.type
_entity_poly.pdbx_seq_one_letter_code
_entity_poly.pdbx_strand_id
1 'polypeptide(L)' 'MYRIEDGSFAGPGISVFETIVTFVVIPTVMFVVISFLSYVAVMPRKKRKNGSSVVTHIE' A
#
# COMPACT_ATOMS: atom_id res chain seq x y z
N MET A 1 37.39 1.63 15.93
CA MET A 1 37.83 1.01 14.66
C MET A 1 36.62 0.93 13.74
N TYR A 2 36.64 1.59 12.57
CA TYR A 2 35.59 1.47 11.55
C TYR A 2 35.97 0.31 10.63
N ARG A 3 35.09 -0.68 10.48
CA ARG A 3 35.30 -1.81 9.58
C ARG A 3 34.91 -1.33 8.17
N ILE A 4 35.91 -0.98 7.37
CA ILE A 4 35.70 -0.71 5.94
C ILE A 4 35.46 -2.07 5.29
N GLU A 5 34.21 -2.37 4.96
CA GLU A 5 33.87 -3.58 4.22
C GLU A 5 34.27 -3.38 2.75
N ASP A 6 35.15 -4.25 2.27
CA ASP A 6 35.62 -4.24 0.89
C ASP A 6 34.45 -4.60 -0.03
N GLY A 7 33.83 -3.60 -0.64
CA GLY A 7 32.66 -3.74 -1.52
C GLY A 7 32.95 -4.45 -2.85
N SER A 8 34.16 -4.97 -3.04
CA SER A 8 34.54 -5.76 -4.21
C SER A 8 33.93 -7.17 -4.21
N PHE A 9 33.58 -7.71 -3.05
CA PHE A 9 32.91 -9.01 -2.92
C PHE A 9 31.55 -8.84 -2.26
N ALA A 10 30.53 -9.43 -2.88
CA ALA A 10 29.22 -9.53 -2.24
C ALA A 10 29.37 -10.33 -0.94
N GLY A 11 28.78 -9.81 0.15
CA GLY A 11 28.66 -10.54 1.40
C GLY A 11 27.90 -11.86 1.22
N PRO A 12 27.81 -12.69 2.28
CA PRO A 12 27.09 -13.97 2.21
C PRO A 12 25.71 -13.79 1.56
N GLY A 13 25.47 -14.53 0.47
CA GLY A 13 24.22 -14.43 -0.27
C GLY A 13 23.03 -14.80 0.61
N ILE A 14 21.96 -14.01 0.54
CA ILE A 14 20.69 -14.35 1.18
C ILE A 14 20.09 -15.62 0.56
N SER A 15 19.30 -16.36 1.33
CA SER A 15 18.69 -17.59 0.81
C SER A 15 17.71 -17.29 -0.33
N VAL A 16 17.45 -18.26 -1.22
CA VAL A 16 16.47 -18.12 -2.31
C VAL A 16 15.09 -17.75 -1.76
N PHE A 17 14.68 -18.36 -0.65
CA PHE A 17 13.42 -18.06 0.01
C PHE A 17 13.38 -16.61 0.49
N GLU A 18 14.41 -16.15 1.19
CA GLU A 18 14.52 -14.78 1.67
C GLU A 18 14.54 -13.76 0.53
N THR A 19 15.18 -14.09 -0.59
CA THR A 19 15.19 -13.27 -1.80
C THR A 19 13.78 -13.08 -2.35
N ILE A 20 13.03 -14.19 -2.51
CA ILE A 20 11.65 -14.15 -3.01
C ILE A 20 10.76 -13.36 -2.06
N VAL A 21 10.87 -13.60 -0.75
CA VAL A 21 10.07 -12.89 0.24
C VAL A 21 10.37 -11.40 0.21
N THR A 22 11.65 -11.02 0.21
CA THR A 22 12.08 -9.62 0.33
C THR A 22 11.81 -8.82 -0.93
N PHE A 23 12.07 -9.38 -2.11
CA PHE A 23 11.99 -8.63 -3.36
C PHE A 23 10.69 -8.83 -4.13
N VAL A 24 9.87 -9.83 -3.79
CA VAL A 24 8.61 -10.11 -4.49
C VAL A 24 7.43 -10.03 -3.54
N VAL A 25 7.43 -10.81 -2.46
CA VAL A 25 6.26 -10.93 -1.58
C VAL A 25 6.01 -9.63 -0.82
N ILE A 26 7.00 -9.11 -0.10
CA ILE A 26 6.87 -7.89 0.70
C ILE A 26 6.41 -6.69 -0.15
N PRO A 27 7.04 -6.38 -1.31
CA PRO A 27 6.60 -5.27 -2.15
C PRO A 27 5.17 -5.44 -2.67
N THR A 28 4.81 -6.65 -3.10
CA THR A 28 3.47 -6.95 -3.62
C THR A 28 2.40 -6.80 -2.53
N VAL A 29 2.65 -7.34 -1.34
CA VAL A 29 1.72 -7.21 -0.20
C VAL A 29 1.58 -5.75 0.21
N MET A 30 2.68 -4.99 0.32
CA MET A 30 2.61 -3.55 0.60
C MET A 30 1.76 -2.80 -0.42
N PHE A 31 1.96 -3.08 -1.72
CA PHE A 31 1.18 -2.46 -2.78
C PHE A 31 -0.31 -2.76 -2.64
N VAL A 32 -0.69 -4.02 -2.41
CA VAL A 32 -2.09 -4.42 -2.24
C VAL A 32 -2.71 -3.76 -1.02
N VAL A 33 -1.99 -3.71 0.11
CA VAL A 33 -2.47 -3.05 1.34
C VAL A 33 -2.71 -1.56 1.10
N ILE A 34 -1.74 -0.85 0.52
CA ILE A 34 -1.88 0.59 0.24
C ILE A 34 -3.03 0.82 -0.74
N SER A 35 -3.12 0.04 -1.81
CA SER A 35 -4.19 0.12 -2.80
C SER A 35 -5.57 -0.06 -2.15
N PHE A 36 -5.72 -1.07 -1.29
CA PHE A 36 -6.95 -1.32 -0.56
C PHE A 36 -7.29 -0.16 0.38
N LEU A 37 -6.33 0.34 1.15
CA LEU A 37 -6.53 1.49 2.05
C LEU A 37 -6.93 2.74 1.27
N SER A 38 -6.29 3.02 0.13
CA SER A 38 -6.66 4.11 -0.75
C SER A 38 -8.07 3.95 -1.32
N TYR A 39 -8.44 2.73 -1.75
CA TYR A 39 -9.79 2.44 -2.22
C TYR A 39 -10.82 2.73 -1.15
N VAL A 40 -10.63 2.23 0.07
CA VAL A 40 -11.55 2.46 1.20
C VAL A 40 -11.63 3.96 1.56
N ALA A 41 -10.50 4.67 1.51
CA ALA A 41 -10.44 6.10 1.82
C ALA A 41 -11.21 6.97 0.80
N VAL A 42 -11.14 6.62 -0.49
CA VAL A 42 -11.75 7.39 -1.59
C VAL A 42 -13.16 6.87 -1.93
N MET A 43 -13.55 5.69 -1.46
CA MET A 43 -14.84 5.09 -1.78
C MET A 43 -15.97 6.09 -1.46
N PRO A 44 -16.78 6.49 -2.47
CA PRO A 44 -17.88 7.40 -2.23
C PRO A 44 -18.85 6.70 -1.29
N ARG A 45 -18.96 7.23 -0.07
CA ARG A 45 -20.00 6.79 0.86
C ARG A 45 -21.32 6.93 0.12
N LYS A 46 -22.00 5.81 -0.17
CA LYS A 46 -23.35 5.82 -0.74
C LYS A 46 -24.12 6.88 0.04
N LYS A 47 -24.47 8.00 -0.61
CA LYS A 47 -25.35 9.00 -0.02
C LYS A 47 -26.55 8.20 0.45
N ARG A 48 -26.78 8.14 1.77
CA ARG A 48 -28.03 7.63 2.31
C ARG A 48 -29.10 8.36 1.52
N LYS A 49 -29.89 7.61 0.76
CA LYS A 49 -31.11 8.09 0.12
C LYS A 49 -32.13 8.37 1.23
N ASN A 50 -31.83 9.32 2.11
CA ASN A 50 -32.87 10.19 2.67
C ASN A 50 -33.11 11.17 1.51
N GLY A 51 -34.12 11.02 0.66
CA GLY A 51 -35.45 10.62 1.06
C GLY A 51 -36.09 11.69 1.96
N SER A 52 -35.74 12.97 1.82
CA SER A 52 -36.60 14.07 2.23
C SER A 52 -36.12 15.38 1.61
N SER A 53 -37.01 15.96 0.82
CA SER A 53 -37.07 17.32 0.26
C SER A 53 -35.78 17.93 -0.27
N VAL A 54 -35.67 17.92 -1.60
CA VAL A 54 -35.23 19.11 -2.34
C VAL A 54 -36.09 20.28 -1.86
N VAL A 55 -35.56 21.06 -0.92
CA VAL A 55 -36.10 22.37 -0.53
C VAL A 55 -35.69 23.35 -1.62
N THR A 56 -36.35 23.25 -2.78
CA THR A 56 -36.48 24.37 -3.72
C THR A 56 -37.97 24.64 -3.84
N HIS A 57 -38.52 25.30 -2.82
CA HIS A 57 -39.63 26.21 -3.07
C HIS A 57 -39.00 27.47 -3.66
N ILE A 58 -39.26 27.71 -4.93
CA ILE A 58 -39.10 29.02 -5.56
C ILE A 58 -40.52 29.49 -5.87
N GLU A 59 -40.83 30.65 -5.28
CA GLU A 59 -41.88 31.65 -5.55
C GLU A 59 -43.22 31.18 -6.13
#